data_AF-D6X9W3-F1
#
_entry.id   AF-D6X9W3-F1
#
_cell.length_a   1.000
_cell.length_b   1.000
_cell.length_c   1.000
_cell.angle_alpha   90.00
_cell.angle_beta   90.00
_cell.angle_gamma   90.00
#
_symmetry.space_group_name_H-M   'P 1'
#
loop_
_entity.id
_entity.type
_entity.pdbx_description
1 polymer ?
#
loop_
_entity_poly.entity_id
_entity_poly.type
_entity_poly.pdbx_seq_one_letter_code
_entity_poly.pdbx_strand_id
1 'polypeptide(L)'
;MRTVTALTEDVPLLDDLMPWSVAPLRPGRDWVMAPDPASLRARWDALVAAEDGTRETLFRVTRARSTHGTVAQLPGQSTGTGRLARERGRCPEPVRVLHGAFDEQWLIPDHRLIDVARPELWRVRDERQLFLVEQGHVPKAAGPALVVTALLPDGRS
;
A
#
# COMPACT_ATOMS: atom_id res chain seq x y z
N MET A 1 -15.89 8.49 -36.22
CA MET A 1 -15.96 9.59 -35.23
C MET A 1 -17.30 9.47 -34.53
N ARG A 2 -17.37 8.77 -33.40
CA ARG A 2 -18.61 8.61 -32.62
C ARG A 2 -18.41 9.30 -31.28
N THR A 3 -19.27 10.30 -31.09
CA THR A 3 -19.35 11.26 -30.01
C THR A 3 -19.55 10.56 -28.67
N VAL A 4 -18.82 11.05 -27.67
CA VAL A 4 -18.98 10.76 -26.25
C VAL A 4 -20.43 11.03 -25.86
N THR A 5 -21.17 9.97 -25.48
CA THR A 5 -22.43 10.13 -24.75
C THR A 5 -22.08 10.77 -23.42
N ALA A 6 -22.57 11.99 -23.18
CA ALA A 6 -22.58 12.58 -21.86
C ALA A 6 -23.21 11.56 -20.90
N LEU A 7 -22.45 11.07 -19.93
CA LEU A 7 -23.01 10.30 -18.82
C LEU A 7 -23.98 11.25 -18.12
N THR A 8 -25.27 10.97 -18.27
CA THR A 8 -26.38 11.72 -17.66
C THR A 8 -26.22 11.77 -16.15
N GLU A 9 -26.67 12.87 -15.52
CA GLU A 9 -26.71 13.03 -14.05
C GLU A 9 -27.46 11.89 -13.33
N ASP A 10 -28.21 11.07 -14.06
CA ASP A 10 -28.96 9.91 -13.57
C ASP A 10 -28.13 8.61 -13.41
N VAL A 11 -26.83 8.62 -13.71
CA VAL A 11 -25.96 7.43 -13.49
C VAL A 11 -25.28 7.55 -12.12
N PRO A 12 -25.54 6.63 -11.17
CA PRO A 12 -24.91 6.69 -9.85
C PRO A 12 -23.39 6.55 -9.99
N LEU A 13 -22.64 7.36 -9.22
CA LEU A 13 -21.20 7.19 -9.06
C LEU A 13 -20.93 5.88 -8.33
N LEU A 14 -19.71 5.36 -8.45
CA LEU A 14 -19.38 4.14 -7.72
C LEU A 14 -19.49 4.33 -6.21
N ASP A 15 -19.09 5.51 -5.72
CA ASP A 15 -19.24 5.90 -4.32
C ASP A 15 -20.71 5.93 -3.86
N ASP A 16 -21.67 6.12 -4.76
CA ASP A 16 -23.10 6.06 -4.44
C ASP A 16 -23.62 4.61 -4.30
N LEU A 17 -22.92 3.65 -4.92
CA LEU A 17 -23.28 2.23 -4.92
C LEU A 17 -22.61 1.44 -3.78
N MET A 18 -21.45 1.89 -3.34
CA MET A 18 -20.65 1.18 -2.34
C MET A 18 -21.04 1.60 -0.92
N PRO A 19 -21.12 0.66 0.04
CA PRO A 19 -21.47 0.98 1.42
C PRO A 19 -20.42 1.87 2.11
N TRP A 20 -19.18 1.83 1.61
CA TRP A 20 -18.08 2.72 1.99
C TRP A 20 -16.97 2.63 0.93
N SER A 21 -16.15 3.67 0.85
CA SER A 21 -14.94 3.71 0.03
C SER A 21 -13.80 4.43 0.76
N VAL A 22 -12.56 4.09 0.42
CA VAL A 22 -11.36 4.78 0.89
C VAL A 22 -10.31 4.81 -0.21
N ALA A 23 -9.50 5.86 -0.22
CA ALA A 23 -8.33 5.90 -1.11
C ALA A 23 -7.32 4.78 -0.78
N PRO A 24 -6.58 4.25 -1.77
CA PRO A 24 -5.58 3.20 -1.58
C PRO A 24 -4.47 3.54 -0.57
N LEU A 25 -3.73 2.51 -0.14
CA LEU A 25 -2.56 2.70 0.71
C LEU A 25 -1.43 3.39 -0.07
N ARG A 26 -0.59 4.17 0.61
CA ARG A 26 0.57 4.83 0.00
C ARG A 26 1.81 4.56 0.84
N PRO A 27 2.80 3.81 0.31
CA PRO A 27 4.03 3.52 1.05
C PRO A 27 4.84 4.78 1.37
N GLY A 28 4.93 5.72 0.41
CA GLY A 28 5.74 6.93 0.51
C GLY A 28 7.24 6.72 0.32
N ARG A 29 7.65 5.46 0.07
CA ARG A 29 9.02 5.02 -0.20
C ARG A 29 8.95 3.75 -1.05
N ASP A 30 9.81 3.63 -2.06
CA ASP A 30 9.70 2.52 -3.01
C ASP A 30 10.30 1.21 -2.47
N TRP A 31 11.30 1.29 -1.58
CA TRP A 31 12.08 0.11 -1.19
C TRP A 31 11.27 -0.94 -0.41
N VAL A 32 10.14 -0.54 0.19
CA VAL A 32 9.25 -1.40 0.97
C VAL A 32 8.33 -2.25 0.10
N MET A 33 8.36 -2.02 -1.23
CA MET A 33 7.72 -2.87 -2.23
C MET A 33 8.75 -3.44 -3.21
N ALA A 34 8.45 -4.62 -3.76
CA ALA A 34 9.30 -5.29 -4.74
C ALA A 34 8.51 -6.38 -5.50
N PRO A 35 8.97 -6.79 -6.70
CA PRO A 35 8.39 -7.93 -7.42
C PRO A 35 8.65 -9.28 -6.71
N ASP A 36 9.59 -9.34 -5.77
CA ASP A 36 9.93 -10.56 -5.03
C ASP A 36 10.16 -10.30 -3.52
N PRO A 37 9.83 -11.27 -2.66
CA PRO A 37 9.99 -11.11 -1.21
C PRO A 37 11.44 -11.17 -0.74
N ALA A 38 12.36 -11.77 -1.49
CA ALA A 38 13.77 -11.90 -1.07
C ALA A 38 14.46 -10.53 -1.09
N SER A 39 14.18 -9.71 -2.11
CA SER A 39 14.59 -8.31 -2.20
C SER A 39 14.14 -7.51 -0.98
N LEU A 40 12.90 -7.70 -0.52
CA LEU A 40 12.37 -7.00 0.66
C LEU A 40 13.08 -7.41 1.94
N ARG A 41 13.32 -8.70 2.13
CA ARG A 41 14.06 -9.21 3.29
C ARG A 41 15.50 -8.68 3.31
N ALA A 42 16.19 -8.72 2.18
CA ALA A 42 17.55 -8.19 2.07
C ALA A 42 17.62 -6.68 2.38
N ARG A 43 16.66 -5.89 1.89
CA ARG A 43 16.57 -4.45 2.19
C ARG A 43 16.25 -4.19 3.67
N TRP A 44 15.35 -4.98 4.25
CA TRP A 44 15.05 -4.92 5.68
C TRP A 44 16.29 -5.22 6.51
N ASP A 45 17.00 -6.30 6.19
CA ASP A 45 18.21 -6.71 6.91
C ASP A 45 19.29 -5.63 6.85
N ALA A 46 19.49 -5.01 5.67
CA ALA A 46 20.38 -3.86 5.51
C ALA A 46 19.95 -2.67 6.38
N LEU A 47 18.64 -2.39 6.47
CA LEU A 47 18.11 -1.30 7.29
C LEU A 47 18.33 -1.55 8.79
N VAL A 48 18.02 -2.76 9.29
CA VAL A 48 18.13 -3.06 10.73
C VAL A 48 19.57 -3.30 11.19
N ALA A 49 20.48 -3.61 10.27
CA ALA A 49 21.92 -3.68 10.54
C ALA A 49 22.62 -2.30 10.54
N ALA A 50 22.05 -1.30 9.86
CA ALA A 50 22.66 0.01 9.75
C ALA A 50 22.69 0.78 11.09
N GLU A 51 23.78 1.51 11.32
CA GLU A 51 23.91 2.51 12.38
C GLU A 51 22.93 3.68 12.16
N ASP A 52 22.60 4.43 13.22
CA ASP A 52 21.47 5.36 13.23
C ASP A 52 21.48 6.39 12.09
N GLY A 53 22.62 7.01 11.78
CA GLY A 53 22.72 8.00 10.68
C GLY A 53 22.51 7.39 9.29
N THR A 54 23.09 6.21 9.06
CA THR A 54 22.92 5.45 7.81
C THR A 54 21.50 4.89 7.70
N ARG A 55 20.92 4.46 8.82
CA ARG A 55 19.57 3.90 8.88
C ARG A 55 18.51 4.91 8.45
N GLU A 56 18.60 6.16 8.89
CA GLU A 56 17.65 7.20 8.44
C GLU A 56 17.74 7.47 6.94
N THR A 57 18.96 7.45 6.40
CA THR A 57 19.21 7.62 4.96
C THR A 57 18.60 6.45 4.16
N LEU A 58 18.85 5.21 4.60
CA LEU A 58 18.26 4.02 3.98
C LEU A 58 16.73 3.99 4.11
N PHE A 59 16.20 4.42 5.26
CA PHE A 59 14.77 4.44 5.53
C PHE A 59 14.00 5.35 4.57
N ARG A 60 14.60 6.46 4.14
CA ARG A 60 13.95 7.55 3.41
C ARG A 60 12.81 8.16 4.23
N VAL A 61 13.18 8.96 5.23
CA VAL A 61 12.25 9.69 6.10
C VAL A 61 11.34 10.60 5.26
N THR A 62 10.06 10.65 5.61
CA THR A 62 9.09 11.57 5.02
C THR A 62 8.41 12.37 6.14
N ARG A 63 7.58 13.33 5.77
CA ARG A 63 6.74 14.06 6.75
C ARG A 63 5.83 13.15 7.57
N ALA A 64 5.48 11.98 7.04
CA ALA A 64 4.52 11.06 7.66
C ALA A 64 5.20 9.97 8.49
N ARG A 65 6.43 9.57 8.15
CA ARG A 65 7.15 8.48 8.83
C ARG A 65 8.62 8.80 9.02
N SER A 66 9.11 8.47 10.22
CA SER A 66 10.52 8.52 10.61
C SER A 66 10.89 7.25 11.39
N THR A 67 12.19 7.01 11.57
CA THR A 67 12.70 5.87 12.33
C THR A 67 12.38 5.96 13.84
N HIS A 68 12.00 7.14 14.33
CA HIS A 68 11.69 7.39 15.75
C HIS A 68 10.20 7.42 16.06
N GLY A 69 9.35 7.38 15.03
CA GLY A 69 7.90 7.33 15.19
C GLY A 69 7.44 5.98 15.76
N THR A 70 6.34 6.01 16.51
CA THR A 70 5.63 4.83 16.99
C THR A 70 4.21 4.86 16.47
N VAL A 71 3.69 3.70 16.05
CA VAL A 71 2.33 3.55 15.54
C VAL A 71 1.78 2.19 15.99
N ALA A 72 0.46 2.08 16.04
CA ALA A 72 -0.21 0.80 16.27
C ALA A 72 0.10 -0.19 15.13
N GLN A 73 0.00 -1.49 15.42
CA GLN A 73 0.11 -2.54 14.42
C GLN A 73 -1.03 -2.40 13.39
N LEU A 74 -0.78 -2.88 12.18
CA LEU A 74 -1.86 -3.04 11.21
C LEU A 74 -2.75 -4.21 11.64
N PRO A 75 -4.08 -4.10 11.47
CA PRO A 75 -5.00 -5.22 11.69
C PRO A 75 -4.52 -6.49 10.97
N GLY A 76 -4.52 -7.60 11.68
CA GLY A 76 -4.08 -8.90 11.16
C GLY A 76 -2.56 -9.05 10.97
N GLN A 77 -1.74 -8.07 11.39
CA GLN A 77 -0.28 -8.12 11.24
C GLN A 77 0.42 -8.20 12.60
N SER A 78 1.47 -9.01 12.69
CA SER A 78 2.31 -9.17 13.88
C SER A 78 3.64 -8.43 13.72
N THR A 79 3.59 -7.10 13.66
CA THR A 79 4.79 -6.24 13.48
C THR A 79 5.16 -5.43 14.73
N GLY A 80 6.37 -4.90 14.82
CA GLY A 80 6.76 -4.04 15.94
C GLY A 80 5.95 -2.72 15.98
N THR A 81 5.65 -2.23 17.18
CA THR A 81 5.04 -0.90 17.41
C THR A 81 6.05 0.14 17.91
N GLY A 82 7.19 -0.32 18.40
CA GLY A 82 8.28 0.51 18.88
C GLY A 82 9.03 1.20 17.74
N ARG A 83 9.95 2.10 18.09
CA ARG A 83 10.75 2.87 17.14
C ARG A 83 11.61 1.98 16.25
N LEU A 84 11.59 2.22 14.95
CA LEU A 84 12.40 1.48 13.98
C LEU A 84 13.91 1.67 14.18
N ALA A 85 14.35 2.77 14.79
CA ALA A 85 15.74 2.99 15.19
C ALA A 85 16.26 1.90 16.15
N ARG A 86 15.37 1.33 16.97
CA ARG A 86 15.69 0.25 17.91
C ARG A 86 15.36 -1.14 17.37
N GLU A 87 14.88 -1.23 16.14
CA GLU A 87 14.49 -2.49 15.54
C GLU A 87 15.70 -3.36 15.22
N ARG A 88 15.60 -4.65 15.55
CA ARG A 88 16.61 -5.70 15.33
C ARG A 88 15.98 -7.03 14.91
N GLY A 89 14.65 -7.09 14.85
CA GLY A 89 13.90 -8.29 14.47
C GLY A 89 14.00 -8.62 12.99
N ARG A 90 13.50 -9.81 12.64
CA ARG A 90 13.39 -10.28 11.26
C ARG A 90 12.37 -9.46 10.47
N CYS A 91 12.54 -9.43 9.16
CA CYS A 91 11.56 -8.83 8.26
C CYS A 91 10.19 -9.50 8.48
N PRO A 92 9.12 -8.72 8.71
CA PRO A 92 7.76 -9.24 8.67
C PRO A 92 7.49 -9.96 7.36
N GLU A 93 6.65 -11.00 7.39
CA GLU A 93 6.35 -11.77 6.19
C GLU A 93 5.72 -10.86 5.12
N PRO A 94 6.38 -10.68 3.96
CA PRO A 94 5.83 -9.79 2.93
C PRO A 94 4.47 -10.29 2.44
N VAL A 95 3.56 -9.37 2.16
CA VAL A 95 2.22 -9.69 1.64
C VAL A 95 2.08 -9.24 0.20
N ARG A 96 1.29 -9.97 -0.59
CA ARG A 96 0.95 -9.56 -1.96
C ARG A 96 -0.01 -8.37 -1.94
N VAL A 97 0.22 -7.42 -2.84
CA VAL A 97 -0.55 -6.20 -3.08
C VAL A 97 -0.74 -5.98 -4.59
N LEU A 98 -1.79 -5.24 -4.95
CA LEU A 98 -1.95 -4.73 -6.30
C LEU A 98 -1.15 -3.42 -6.41
N HIS A 99 -0.34 -3.27 -7.46
CA HIS A 99 0.47 -2.06 -7.75
C HIS A 99 0.02 -1.33 -9.03
N GLY A 100 -0.99 -1.87 -9.70
CA GLY A 100 -1.45 -1.46 -11.01
C GLY A 100 -2.40 -2.52 -11.54
N ALA A 101 -3.17 -2.21 -12.57
CA ALA A 101 -4.00 -3.21 -13.22
C ALA A 101 -3.14 -4.40 -13.67
N PHE A 102 -3.40 -5.57 -13.07
CA PHE A 102 -2.67 -6.82 -13.32
C PHE A 102 -1.18 -6.82 -12.94
N ASP A 103 -0.73 -5.84 -12.13
CA ASP A 103 0.62 -5.84 -11.54
C ASP A 103 0.54 -6.22 -10.05
N GLU A 104 1.07 -7.38 -9.71
CA GLU A 104 1.13 -7.89 -8.34
C GLU A 104 2.54 -7.75 -7.79
N GLN A 105 2.66 -7.05 -6.66
CA GLN A 105 3.93 -6.88 -5.97
C GLN A 105 3.84 -7.38 -4.53
N TRP A 106 4.99 -7.40 -3.86
CA TRP A 106 5.11 -7.69 -2.44
C TRP A 106 5.31 -6.40 -1.66
N LEU A 107 4.77 -6.33 -0.45
CA LEU A 107 4.88 -5.21 0.48
C LEU A 107 5.29 -5.74 1.86
N ILE A 108 6.19 -5.04 2.56
CA ILE A 108 6.44 -5.30 3.99
C ILE A 108 5.26 -4.69 4.80
N PRO A 109 4.43 -5.51 5.48
CA PRO A 109 3.19 -5.05 6.11
C PRO A 109 3.40 -4.41 7.49
N ASP A 110 4.38 -3.49 7.61
CA ASP A 110 4.68 -2.79 8.85
C ASP A 110 4.22 -1.32 8.77
N HIS A 111 3.32 -0.92 9.68
CA HIS A 111 2.73 0.42 9.70
C HIS A 111 3.78 1.53 9.79
N ARG A 112 4.93 1.25 10.44
CA ARG A 112 6.03 2.22 10.59
C ARG A 112 6.68 2.55 9.24
N LEU A 113 6.53 1.67 8.25
CA LEU A 113 7.11 1.80 6.92
C LEU A 113 6.16 2.40 5.87
N ILE A 114 4.89 2.65 6.21
CA ILE A 114 3.85 3.03 5.25
C ILE A 114 3.27 4.39 5.63
N ASP A 115 3.47 5.40 4.77
CA ASP A 115 3.05 6.78 5.01
C ASP A 115 1.53 6.91 5.23
N VAL A 116 0.74 6.21 4.41
CA VAL A 116 -0.72 6.17 4.52
C VAL A 116 -1.15 4.71 4.43
N ALA A 117 -1.29 4.06 5.59
CA ALA A 117 -1.45 2.62 5.63
C ALA A 117 -2.89 2.11 5.51
N ARG A 118 -3.90 2.99 5.67
CA ARG A 118 -5.33 2.65 5.56
C ARG A 118 -5.73 1.41 6.38
N PRO A 119 -5.61 1.44 7.73
CA PRO A 119 -5.93 0.28 8.59
C PRO A 119 -7.31 -0.34 8.32
N GLU A 120 -8.25 0.43 7.77
CA GLU A 120 -9.58 -0.02 7.35
C GLU A 120 -9.50 -1.12 6.28
N LEU A 121 -8.63 -0.96 5.28
CA LEU A 121 -8.42 -1.96 4.23
C LEU A 121 -7.85 -3.27 4.81
N TRP A 122 -6.95 -3.18 5.79
CA TRP A 122 -6.38 -4.34 6.47
C TRP A 122 -7.39 -5.05 7.36
N ARG A 123 -8.31 -4.29 7.97
CA ARG A 123 -9.32 -4.84 8.89
C ARG A 123 -10.36 -5.70 8.19
N VAL A 124 -10.75 -5.30 6.99
CA VAL A 124 -11.74 -6.05 6.18
C VAL A 124 -11.09 -7.15 5.33
N ARG A 125 -9.77 -7.18 5.23
CA ARG A 125 -9.06 -8.18 4.45
C ARG A 125 -9.23 -9.56 5.08
N ASP A 126 -9.86 -10.46 4.35
CA ASP A 126 -9.92 -11.89 4.63
C ASP A 126 -9.89 -12.71 3.32
N GLU A 127 -10.18 -14.01 3.39
CA GLU A 127 -10.18 -14.92 2.23
C GLU A 127 -11.34 -14.67 1.24
N ARG A 128 -12.32 -13.85 1.61
CA ARG A 128 -13.56 -13.60 0.84
C ARG A 128 -13.71 -12.16 0.40
N GLN A 129 -12.93 -11.23 0.97
CA GLN A 129 -12.97 -9.82 0.65
C GLN A 129 -12.45 -9.55 -0.77
N LEU A 130 -13.23 -8.78 -1.52
CA LEU A 130 -12.83 -8.21 -2.80
C LEU A 130 -12.83 -6.68 -2.71
N PHE A 131 -11.88 -6.05 -3.38
CA PHE A 131 -11.79 -4.63 -3.57
C PHE A 131 -12.13 -4.30 -5.02
N LEU A 132 -12.92 -3.25 -5.20
CA LEU A 132 -13.17 -2.64 -6.48
C LEU A 132 -12.34 -1.36 -6.55
N VAL A 133 -11.45 -1.29 -7.53
CA VAL A 133 -10.47 -0.22 -7.69
C VAL A 133 -10.79 0.54 -8.97
N GLU A 134 -11.12 1.81 -8.82
CA GLU A 134 -11.21 2.75 -9.94
C GLU A 134 -9.81 3.16 -10.37
N GLN A 135 -9.59 3.14 -11.68
CA GLN A 135 -8.37 3.71 -12.22
C GLN A 135 -8.37 5.22 -11.94
N GLY A 136 -7.36 5.71 -11.22
CA GLY A 136 -7.16 7.14 -11.02
C GLY A 136 -7.17 7.88 -12.37
N HIS A 137 -7.80 9.05 -12.43
CA HIS A 137 -7.98 9.77 -13.70
C HIS A 137 -6.64 10.08 -14.38
N VAL A 138 -6.32 9.31 -15.42
CA VAL A 138 -5.17 9.53 -16.30
C VAL A 138 -5.71 9.83 -17.71
N PRO A 139 -5.52 11.05 -18.22
CA PRO A 139 -5.97 11.41 -19.56
C PRO A 139 -5.45 10.42 -20.61
N LYS A 140 -6.35 9.84 -21.40
CA LYS A 140 -6.06 8.85 -22.45
C LYS A 140 -5.45 7.53 -21.97
N ALA A 141 -5.64 7.15 -20.70
CA ALA A 141 -5.19 5.84 -20.27
C ALA A 141 -5.95 4.72 -21.01
N ALA A 142 -5.19 3.70 -21.43
CA ALA A 142 -5.70 2.51 -22.09
C ALA A 142 -6.03 1.37 -21.11
N GLY A 143 -6.02 1.66 -19.80
CA GLY A 143 -6.28 0.69 -18.75
C GLY A 143 -7.77 0.39 -18.56
N PRO A 144 -8.10 -0.69 -17.83
CA PRO A 144 -9.47 -0.95 -17.44
C PRO A 144 -9.99 0.17 -16.53
N ALA A 145 -11.23 0.62 -16.75
CA ALA A 145 -11.84 1.63 -15.88
C ALA A 145 -11.97 1.16 -14.42
N LEU A 146 -12.13 -0.15 -14.23
CA LEU A 146 -12.30 -0.81 -12.94
C LEU A 146 -11.50 -2.12 -12.88
N VAL A 147 -10.90 -2.39 -11.73
CA VAL A 147 -10.27 -3.68 -11.41
C VAL A 147 -10.92 -4.25 -10.15
N VAL A 148 -11.30 -5.54 -10.20
CA VAL A 148 -11.71 -6.29 -9.01
C VAL A 148 -10.56 -7.17 -8.57
N THR A 149 -10.19 -7.12 -7.28
CA THR A 149 -9.05 -7.86 -6.75
C THR A 149 -9.28 -8.32 -5.31
N ALA A 150 -8.67 -9.44 -4.91
CA ALA A 150 -8.58 -9.83 -3.49
C ALA A 150 -7.36 -9.19 -2.78
N LEU A 151 -6.49 -8.50 -3.53
CA LEU A 151 -5.28 -7.89 -2.98
C LEU A 151 -5.53 -6.47 -2.51
N LEU A 152 -4.75 -6.04 -1.51
CA LEU A 152 -4.75 -4.64 -1.09
C LEU A 152 -4.27 -3.75 -2.24
N PRO A 153 -5.02 -2.70 -2.62
CA PRO A 153 -4.59 -1.75 -3.61
C PRO A 153 -3.64 -0.71 -3.01
N ASP A 154 -2.61 -0.35 -3.76
CA ASP A 154 -1.74 0.79 -3.48
C ASP A 154 -2.09 2.02 -4.33
N GLY A 155 -1.38 3.13 -4.10
CA GLY A 155 -1.62 4.39 -4.80
C GLY A 155 -1.24 4.41 -6.28
N ARG A 156 -0.77 3.29 -6.86
CA ARG A 156 -0.53 3.11 -8.30
C ARG A 156 -1.52 2.15 -8.96
N SER A 157 -2.38 1.51 -8.15
CA SER A 157 -3.48 0.65 -8.60
C SER A 157 -4.56 1.41 -9.35
#